data_AF-A0A2V6CLL4-F1
#
_entry.id   AF-A0A2V6CLL4-F1
#
_cell.length_a   1.000
_cell.length_b   1.000
_cell.length_c   1.000
_cell.angle_alpha   90.00
_cell.angle_beta   90.00
_cell.angle_gamma   90.00
#
_symmetry.space_group_name_H-M   'P 1'
#
loop_
_entity.id
_entity.type
_entity.pdbx_description
1 polymer ?
#
loop_
_entity_poly.entity_id
_entity_poly.type
_entity_poly.pdbx_seq_one_letter_code
_entity_poly.pdbx_strand_id
1 'polypeptide(L)' 'FKPGGIRIGTPAVTTRGMKEEEMLEISDLIAEALSNRSDADGLEKVRRKVLDLTRRFPLAW' A
#
# COMPACT_ATOMS: atom_id res chain seq x y z
N PHE A 1 18.51 12.18 -16.16
CA PHE A 1 17.13 12.53 -15.71
C PHE A 1 16.76 11.60 -14.55
N LYS A 2 16.42 12.14 -13.38
CA LYS A 2 15.84 11.38 -12.25
C LYS A 2 14.47 11.98 -11.96
N PRO A 3 13.36 11.35 -12.38
CA PRO A 3 12.03 11.89 -12.11
C PRO A 3 11.78 11.87 -10.60
N GLY A 4 11.21 12.96 -10.07
CA GLY A 4 11.01 13.16 -8.63
C GLY A 4 9.65 12.70 -8.09
N GLY A 5 8.90 11.90 -8.84
CA GLY A 5 7.52 11.53 -8.50
C GLY A 5 7.16 10.08 -8.81
N ILE A 6 6.06 9.64 -8.22
CA ILE A 6 5.47 8.30 -8.39
C ILE A 6 4.07 8.44 -9.01
N ARG A 7 3.69 7.50 -9.88
CA ARG A 7 2.34 7.40 -10.45
C ARG A 7 1.59 6.28 -9.72
N ILE A 8 0.40 6.59 -9.20
CA ILE A 8 -0.46 5.65 -8.48
C ILE A 8 -1.65 5.30 -9.38
N GLY A 9 -2.07 4.03 -9.36
CA GLY A 9 -3.24 3.55 -10.08
C GLY A 9 -4.02 2.53 -9.25
N THR A 10 -5.35 2.61 -9.31
CA THR A 10 -6.29 1.74 -8.58
C THR A 10 -6.76 0.47 -9.31
N PRO A 11 -6.60 0.25 -10.64
CA PRO A 11 -7.25 -0.89 -11.32
C PRO A 11 -7.02 -2.24 -10.65
N ALA A 12 -5.79 -2.56 -10.26
CA ALA A 12 -5.46 -3.86 -9.65
C ALA A 12 -6.15 -4.09 -8.30
N VAL A 13 -6.19 -3.07 -7.43
CA VAL A 13 -6.82 -3.19 -6.11
C VAL A 13 -8.34 -3.19 -6.21
N THR A 14 -8.91 -2.42 -7.15
CA THR A 14 -10.35 -2.44 -7.45
C THR A 14 -10.79 -3.79 -8.01
N THR A 15 -10.04 -4.40 -8.94
CA THR A 15 -10.34 -5.75 -9.44
C THR A 15 -10.26 -6.81 -8.34
N ARG A 16 -9.46 -6.58 -7.29
CA ARG A 16 -9.38 -7.45 -6.10
C ARG A 16 -10.52 -7.25 -5.10
N GLY A 17 -11.45 -6.33 -5.35
CA GLY A 17 -12.62 -6.09 -4.50
C GLY A 17 -12.42 -5.01 -3.43
N MET A 18 -11.27 -4.33 -3.41
CA MET A 18 -11.03 -3.20 -2.49
C MET A 18 -11.85 -1.98 -2.91
N LYS A 19 -12.33 -1.21 -1.92
CA LYS A 19 -13.17 -0.03 -2.09
C LYS A 19 -12.52 1.23 -1.54
N GLU A 20 -13.30 2.30 -1.43
CA GLU A 20 -12.87 3.61 -0.95
C GLU A 20 -12.23 3.55 0.44
N GLU A 21 -12.75 2.74 1.35
CA GLU A 21 -12.22 2.58 2.71
C GLU A 21 -10.81 1.97 2.69
N GLU A 22 -10.58 0.91 1.92
CA GLU A 22 -9.25 0.34 1.76
C GLU A 22 -8.29 1.30 1.05
N MET A 23 -8.78 2.14 0.14
CA MET A 23 -7.94 3.14 -0.52
C MET A 23 -7.42 4.20 0.45
N LEU A 24 -8.22 4.59 1.46
CA LEU A 24 -7.76 5.45 2.54
C LEU A 24 -6.65 4.76 3.34
N GLU A 25 -6.85 3.50 3.74
CA GLU A 25 -5.83 2.71 4.45
C GLU A 25 -4.55 2.56 3.63
N ILE A 26 -4.64 2.28 2.33
CA ILE A 26 -3.48 2.22 1.41
C ILE A 26 -2.76 3.58 1.36
N SER A 27 -3.49 4.69 1.33
CA SER A 27 -2.89 6.02 1.30
C SER A 27 -2.11 6.34 2.58
N ASP A 28 -2.64 5.93 3.74
CA ASP A 28 -1.97 6.08 5.04
C ASP A 28 -0.71 5.22 5.11
N LEU A 29 -0.78 3.98 4.61
CA LEU A 29 0.38 3.07 4.54
C LEU A 29 1.48 3.62 3.61
N ILE A 30 1.11 4.24 2.48
CA ILE A 30 2.07 4.92 1.59
C ILE A 30 2.72 6.10 2.31
N ALA A 31 1.93 6.93 3.00
CA ALA A 31 2.45 8.07 3.77
C ALA A 31 3.41 7.61 4.88
N GLU A 32 3.04 6.59 5.66
CA GLU A 32 3.86 5.99 6.71
C GLU A 32 5.19 5.45 6.15
N ALA A 33 5.16 4.75 5.01
CA ALA A 33 6.35 4.25 4.34
C ALA A 33 7.29 5.38 3.88
N LEU A 34 6.74 6.45 3.31
CA LEU A 34 7.52 7.60 2.85
C LEU A 34 8.16 8.37 4.01
N SER A 35 7.45 8.52 5.13
CA SER A 35 7.98 9.12 6.35
C SER A 35 9.08 8.28 6.99
N ASN A 36 8.95 6.96 6.95
CA ASN A 36 9.90 6.01 7.54
C ASN A 36 10.90 5.43 6.51
N ARG A 37 11.12 6.08 5.37
CA ARG A 37 11.90 5.52 4.24
C ARG A 37 13.33 5.06 4.55
N SER A 38 13.90 5.46 5.69
CA SER A 38 15.24 5.10 6.15
C SER A 38 15.23 4.27 7.45
N ASP A 39 14.04 3.94 7.97
CA ASP A 39 13.83 3.13 9.16
C ASP A 39 13.37 1.72 8.75
N ALA A 40 14.27 0.75 8.85
CA ALA A 40 14.00 -0.64 8.47
C ALA A 40 12.90 -1.29 9.32
N ASP A 41 12.86 -0.98 10.62
CA ASP A 41 11.85 -1.53 11.53
C ASP A 41 10.47 -0.92 11.28
N GLY A 42 10.43 0.39 10.99
CA GLY A 42 9.23 1.09 10.53
C GLY A 42 8.67 0.50 9.24
N LEU A 43 9.53 0.26 8.25
CA LEU A 43 9.12 -0.37 6.98
C LEU A 43 8.63 -1.82 7.17
N GLU A 44 9.23 -2.58 8.08
CA GLU A 44 8.75 -3.94 8.40
C GLU A 44 7.35 -3.91 9.03
N LYS A 45 7.03 -2.93 9.88
CA LYS A 45 5.67 -2.73 10.41
C LYS A 45 4.68 -2.41 9.31
N VAL A 46 5.00 -1.49 8.40
CA VAL A 46 4.15 -1.18 7.24
C VAL A 46 3.92 -2.43 6.39
N ARG A 47 4.97 -3.21 6.13
CA ARG A 47 4.87 -4.46 5.36
C ARG A 47 3.87 -5.44 5.99
N ARG A 48 3.88 -5.58 7.31
CA ARG A 48 2.92 -6.45 8.02
C ARG A 48 1.48 -5.96 7.87
N LYS A 49 1.23 -4.65 8.02
CA LYS A 49 -0.10 -4.06 7.78
C LYS A 49 -0.59 -4.30 6.36
N VAL A 50 0.28 -4.13 5.36
CA VAL A 50 -0.03 -4.43 3.95
C VAL A 50 -0.40 -5.91 3.76
N LEU A 51 0.33 -6.84 4.40
CA LEU A 51 0.00 -8.26 4.35
C LEU A 51 -1.38 -8.56 4.97
N ASP A 52 -1.70 -7.93 6.10
CA ASP A 52 -2.99 -8.11 6.75
C ASP A 52 -4.16 -7.55 5.90
N LEU A 53 -3.98 -6.37 5.29
CA LEU A 53 -4.92 -5.84 4.29
C LEU A 53 -5.09 -6.82 3.12
N THR A 54 -4.00 -7.23 2.49
CA THR A 54 -4.07 -8.07 1.29
C THR A 54 -4.63 -9.48 1.55
N ARG A 55 -4.49 -10.03 2.75
CA ARG A 55 -5.10 -11.31 3.16
C ARG A 55 -6.63 -11.25 3.16
N ARG A 56 -7.23 -10.09 3.40
CA ARG A 56 -8.69 -9.88 3.29
C ARG A 56 -9.19 -9.96 1.85
N PHE A 57 -8.30 -9.74 0.87
CA PHE A 57 -8.60 -9.68 -0.56
C PHE A 57 -7.70 -10.65 -1.35
N PRO A 58 -7.89 -11.98 -1.19
CA PRO A 58 -7.08 -12.97 -1.87
C PRO A 58 -7.18 -12.84 -3.39
N LEU A 59 -6.11 -13.19 -4.10
CA LEU A 59 -6.16 -13.33 -5.56
C LEU A 59 -6.90 -14.63 -5.87
N ALA A 60 -7.89 -14.54 -6.76
CA ALA A 60 -8.79 -15.65 -7.08
C ALA A 60 -8.21 -16.63 -8.11
N TRP A 61 -6.91 -16.58 -8.36
CA TRP A 61 -6.20 -17.36 -9.37
C TRP A 61 -4.82 -17.77 -8.89
#